data_AF-A0A1E4K5U2-F1
#
_entry.id   AF-A0A1E4K5U2-F1
#
_cell.length_a   1.000
_cell.length_b   1.000
_cell.length_c   1.000
_cell.angle_alpha   90.00
_cell.angle_beta   90.00
_cell.angle_gamma   90.00
#
_symmetry.space_group_name_H-M   'P 1'
#
loop_
_entity.id
_entity.type
_entity.pdbx_description
1 polymer ?
#
loop_
_entity_poly.entity_id
_entity_poly.type
_entity_poly.pdbx_seq_one_letter_code
_entity_poly.pdbx_strand_id
1 'polypeptide(L)'
;MRNALVSRLQAAAEVVPPAVLRLVMGWEFWESGLEKFHGENWFADIQQKFPWPFSAVPVDLSWQIATGFELAGAVMLWLGLGTRFFAFSLMFLTFVATAAVHWPDMWSMWSDLLAGYAIRDGGHGNFKLPLLFVVMLLPLIFGGAGKLSLDHLLARASGAPALRPQADLLAAALAAAVLGLPFLMLIPHLGLGLLVLAAVLAAIAGLRRHRG
;
A
#
# COMPACT_ATOMS: atom_id res chain seq x y z
N MET A 1 16.51 -8.65 34.37
CA MET A 1 15.57 -7.52 34.13
C MET A 1 15.55 -7.05 32.67
N ARG A 2 16.67 -6.70 32.03
CA ARG A 2 16.72 -6.20 30.63
C ARG A 2 15.92 -7.06 29.63
N ASN A 3 16.06 -8.37 29.67
CA ASN A 3 15.36 -9.29 28.74
C ASN A 3 13.84 -9.35 28.94
N ALA A 4 13.35 -9.09 30.17
CA ALA A 4 11.92 -9.12 30.48
C ALA A 4 11.19 -7.84 30.07
N LEU A 5 11.92 -6.72 29.91
CA LEU A 5 11.35 -5.47 29.44
C LEU A 5 11.22 -5.49 27.91
N VAL A 6 12.27 -5.97 27.24
CA VAL A 6 12.28 -6.18 25.78
C VAL A 6 11.18 -7.15 25.33
N SER A 7 11.00 -8.28 26.02
CA SER A 7 9.95 -9.25 25.65
C SER A 7 8.53 -8.68 25.76
N ARG A 8 8.28 -7.80 26.75
CA ARG A 8 6.99 -7.11 26.89
C ARG A 8 6.77 -6.09 25.77
N LEU A 9 7.81 -5.37 25.36
CA LEU A 9 7.73 -4.48 24.20
C LEU A 9 7.47 -5.24 22.90
N GLN A 10 8.08 -6.42 22.73
CA GLN A 10 7.80 -7.29 21.57
C GLN A 10 6.34 -7.76 21.56
N ALA A 11 5.78 -8.12 22.72
CA ALA A 11 4.36 -8.46 22.81
C ALA A 11 3.44 -7.27 22.47
N ALA A 12 3.79 -6.06 22.92
CA ALA A 12 3.06 -4.85 22.56
C ALA A 12 3.18 -4.49 21.07
N ALA A 13 4.32 -4.81 20.43
CA ALA A 13 4.55 -4.54 19.01
C ALA A 13 3.61 -5.32 18.08
N GLU A 14 3.05 -6.44 18.54
CA GLU A 14 2.03 -7.20 17.78
C GLU A 14 0.63 -6.56 17.82
N VAL A 15 0.45 -5.52 18.65
CA VAL A 15 -0.83 -4.85 18.89
C VAL A 15 -0.76 -3.39 18.48
N VAL A 16 0.18 -2.63 19.07
CA VAL A 16 0.15 -1.16 19.08
C VAL A 16 0.54 -0.58 17.71
N PRO A 17 1.72 -0.87 17.12
CA PRO A 17 2.08 -0.32 15.81
C PRO A 17 1.05 -0.58 14.70
N PRO A 18 0.57 -1.82 14.46
CA PRO A 18 -0.40 -2.06 13.39
C PRO A 18 -1.77 -1.42 13.68
N ALA A 19 -2.17 -1.27 14.95
CA ALA A 19 -3.39 -0.52 15.30
C ALA A 19 -3.24 0.97 15.01
N VAL A 20 -2.14 1.59 15.42
CA VAL A 20 -1.86 3.02 15.17
C VAL A 20 -1.80 3.29 13.67
N LEU A 21 -1.07 2.47 12.91
CA LEU A 21 -0.99 2.61 11.45
C LEU A 21 -2.36 2.50 10.78
N ARG A 22 -3.22 1.57 11.21
CA ARG A 22 -4.59 1.45 10.68
C ARG A 22 -5.46 2.64 11.02
N LEU A 23 -5.35 3.17 12.24
CA LEU A 23 -6.10 4.36 12.67
C LEU A 23 -5.71 5.59 11.85
N VAL A 24 -4.41 5.86 11.74
CA VAL A 24 -3.88 7.00 10.98
C VAL A 24 -4.22 6.83 9.49
N MET A 25 -3.85 5.71 8.87
CA MET A 25 -4.12 5.52 7.44
C MET A 25 -5.62 5.50 7.13
N GLY A 26 -6.44 4.90 7.99
CA GLY A 26 -7.88 4.94 7.82
C GLY A 26 -8.44 6.36 7.88
N TRP A 27 -7.89 7.23 8.75
CA TRP A 27 -8.29 8.63 8.82
C TRP A 27 -7.95 9.39 7.54
N GLU A 28 -6.71 9.30 7.07
CA GLU A 28 -6.24 10.00 5.86
C GLU A 28 -7.08 9.62 4.62
N PHE A 29 -7.37 8.34 4.42
CA PHE A 29 -8.18 7.90 3.29
C PHE A 29 -9.68 8.17 3.48
N TRP A 30 -10.17 8.25 4.71
CA TRP A 30 -11.55 8.66 4.98
C TRP A 30 -11.77 10.11 4.59
N GLU A 31 -10.87 11.01 4.99
CA GLU A 31 -10.94 12.43 4.60
C GLU A 31 -10.84 12.58 3.08
N SER A 32 -9.85 11.95 2.45
CA SER A 32 -9.70 12.00 0.99
C SER A 32 -10.90 11.42 0.22
N GLY A 33 -11.52 10.36 0.75
CA GLY A 33 -12.71 9.76 0.17
C GLY A 33 -13.95 10.65 0.34
N LEU A 34 -14.10 11.32 1.48
CA LEU A 34 -15.22 12.25 1.72
C LEU A 34 -15.12 13.50 0.84
N GLU A 35 -13.91 14.01 0.62
CA GLU A 35 -13.66 15.09 -0.33
C GLU A 35 -14.13 14.71 -1.74
N LYS A 36 -13.85 13.49 -2.19
CA LYS A 36 -14.32 13.01 -3.51
C LYS A 36 -15.82 12.68 -3.53
N PHE A 37 -16.37 12.23 -2.42
CA PHE A 37 -17.79 11.89 -2.33
C PHE A 37 -18.69 13.13 -2.38
N HIS A 38 -18.25 14.24 -1.77
CA HIS A 38 -18.99 15.50 -1.76
C HIS A 38 -18.52 16.51 -2.82
N GLY A 39 -17.35 16.29 -3.44
CA GLY A 39 -16.76 17.17 -4.42
C GLY A 39 -17.19 16.89 -5.86
N GLU A 40 -16.66 17.71 -6.77
CA GLU A 40 -16.83 17.54 -8.21
C GLU A 40 -15.74 16.63 -8.79
N ASN A 41 -16.09 15.86 -9.82
CA ASN A 41 -15.20 14.87 -10.43
C ASN A 41 -14.07 15.54 -11.26
N TRP A 42 -13.01 15.97 -10.59
CA TRP A 42 -11.83 16.58 -11.22
C TRP A 42 -10.96 15.59 -12.01
N PHE A 43 -11.23 14.28 -11.97
CA PHE A 43 -10.52 13.33 -12.85
C PHE A 43 -10.78 13.63 -14.33
N ALA A 44 -11.87 14.33 -14.67
CA ALA A 44 -12.19 14.72 -16.04
C ALA A 44 -11.10 15.62 -16.64
N ASP A 45 -10.49 16.47 -15.81
CA ASP A 45 -9.46 17.42 -16.23
C ASP A 45 -8.09 16.75 -16.46
N ILE A 46 -7.89 15.55 -15.91
CA ILE A 46 -6.61 14.84 -15.94
C ILE A 46 -6.69 13.43 -16.54
N GLN A 47 -7.80 13.07 -17.20
CA GLN A 47 -8.02 11.70 -17.73
C GLN A 47 -6.84 11.20 -18.59
N GLN A 48 -6.30 12.06 -19.45
CA GLN A 48 -5.18 11.71 -20.34
C GLN A 48 -3.85 11.50 -19.61
N LYS A 49 -3.73 11.96 -18.37
CA LYS A 49 -2.52 11.79 -17.54
C LYS A 49 -2.51 10.47 -16.77
N PHE A 50 -3.65 9.78 -16.67
CA PHE A 50 -3.68 8.49 -15.99
C PHE A 50 -2.80 7.46 -16.73
N PRO A 51 -2.05 6.62 -15.99
CA PRO A 51 -1.33 5.52 -16.61
C PRO A 51 -2.31 4.51 -17.22
N TRP A 52 -1.94 3.91 -18.36
CA TRP A 52 -2.71 2.80 -18.91
C TRP A 52 -2.70 1.62 -17.91
N PRO A 53 -3.83 0.91 -17.69
CA PRO A 53 -5.10 0.98 -18.44
C PRO A 53 -6.11 2.03 -17.96
N PHE A 54 -5.83 2.79 -16.91
CA PHE A 54 -6.79 3.72 -16.31
C PHE A 54 -7.16 4.89 -17.21
N SER A 55 -6.27 5.31 -18.12
CA SER A 55 -6.60 6.30 -19.17
C SER A 55 -7.69 5.85 -20.14
N ALA A 56 -7.93 4.54 -20.28
CA ALA A 56 -8.98 3.99 -21.14
C ALA A 56 -10.31 3.77 -20.39
N VAL A 57 -10.32 3.92 -19.06
CA VAL A 57 -11.51 3.73 -18.23
C VAL A 57 -12.32 5.04 -18.20
N PRO A 58 -13.67 4.99 -18.27
CA PRO A 58 -14.50 6.17 -18.11
C PRO A 58 -14.23 6.88 -16.78
N VAL A 59 -14.14 8.21 -16.84
CA VAL A 59 -13.75 9.05 -15.70
C VAL A 59 -14.68 8.84 -14.49
N ASP A 60 -16.00 8.80 -14.73
CA ASP A 60 -16.98 8.62 -13.65
C ASP A 60 -16.83 7.28 -12.95
N LEU A 61 -16.50 6.23 -13.71
CA LEU A 61 -16.25 4.91 -13.14
C LEU A 61 -14.95 4.91 -12.32
N SER A 62 -13.87 5.49 -12.85
CA SER A 62 -12.60 5.63 -12.12
C SER A 62 -12.78 6.42 -10.82
N TRP A 63 -13.52 7.52 -10.85
CA TRP A 63 -13.85 8.33 -9.69
C TRP A 63 -14.62 7.53 -8.63
N GLN A 64 -15.69 6.85 -9.04
CA GLN A 64 -16.49 6.04 -8.12
C GLN A 64 -15.71 4.90 -7.50
N ILE A 65 -14.86 4.21 -8.28
CA ILE A 65 -14.00 3.13 -7.78
C ILE A 65 -12.98 3.70 -6.78
N ALA A 66 -12.31 4.80 -7.11
CA ALA A 66 -11.34 5.44 -6.21
C ALA A 66 -12.00 5.85 -4.88
N THR A 67 -13.09 6.62 -4.94
CA THR A 67 -13.85 7.07 -3.77
C THR A 67 -14.38 5.89 -2.95
N GLY A 68 -14.90 4.86 -3.62
CA GLY A 68 -15.41 3.66 -2.96
C GLY A 68 -14.31 2.90 -2.20
N PHE A 69 -13.14 2.71 -2.81
CA PHE A 69 -12.01 2.05 -2.15
C PHE A 69 -11.41 2.89 -1.03
N GLU A 70 -11.37 4.22 -1.16
CA GLU A 70 -10.89 5.12 -0.11
C GLU A 70 -11.81 5.05 1.13
N LEU A 71 -13.12 5.21 0.95
CA LEU A 71 -14.09 5.17 2.05
C LEU A 71 -14.22 3.77 2.65
N ALA A 72 -14.44 2.74 1.82
CA ALA A 72 -14.56 1.37 2.31
C ALA A 72 -13.23 0.90 2.91
N GLY A 73 -12.10 1.19 2.24
CA GLY A 73 -10.78 0.85 2.73
C GLY A 73 -10.46 1.48 4.07
N ALA A 74 -10.79 2.77 4.26
CA ALA A 74 -10.64 3.44 5.54
C ALA A 74 -11.36 2.72 6.69
N VAL A 75 -12.66 2.43 6.51
CA VAL A 75 -13.47 1.71 7.51
C VAL A 75 -12.90 0.32 7.76
N MET A 76 -12.52 -0.40 6.71
CA MET A 76 -11.97 -1.75 6.82
C MET A 76 -10.60 -1.77 7.51
N LEU A 77 -9.76 -0.75 7.31
CA LEU A 77 -8.52 -0.59 8.06
C LEU A 77 -8.79 -0.34 9.54
N TRP A 78 -9.71 0.56 9.91
CA TRP A 78 -10.06 0.80 11.32
C TRP A 78 -10.53 -0.46 12.03
N LEU A 79 -11.42 -1.22 11.40
CA LEU A 79 -11.86 -2.52 11.91
C LEU A 79 -10.74 -3.58 11.90
N GLY A 80 -9.76 -3.41 11.02
CA GLY A 80 -8.72 -4.40 10.76
C GLY A 80 -9.30 -5.64 10.11
N LEU A 81 -10.18 -5.46 9.12
CA LEU A 81 -10.84 -6.51 8.36
C LEU A 81 -10.34 -6.47 6.91
N GLY A 82 -9.85 -7.60 6.39
CA GLY A 82 -9.25 -7.65 5.05
C GLY A 82 -8.04 -6.74 4.92
N THR A 83 -7.26 -6.53 6.00
CA THR A 83 -6.29 -5.44 6.10
C THR A 83 -5.26 -5.44 4.97
N ARG A 84 -4.76 -6.62 4.59
CA ARG A 84 -3.77 -6.72 3.49
C ARG A 84 -4.34 -6.31 2.15
N PHE A 85 -5.60 -6.68 1.89
CA PHE A 85 -6.28 -6.33 0.66
C PHE A 85 -6.49 -4.82 0.57
N PHE A 86 -7.10 -4.21 1.59
CA PHE A 86 -7.35 -2.76 1.57
C PHE A 86 -6.07 -1.94 1.65
N ALA A 87 -5.08 -2.33 2.45
CA ALA A 87 -3.80 -1.62 2.49
C ALA A 87 -3.09 -1.66 1.12
N PHE A 88 -3.12 -2.79 0.42
CA PHE A 88 -2.56 -2.90 -0.92
C PHE A 88 -3.36 -2.08 -1.95
N SER A 89 -4.69 -2.16 -1.93
CA SER A 89 -5.55 -1.40 -2.85
C SER A 89 -5.37 0.11 -2.68
N LEU A 90 -5.31 0.59 -1.43
CA LEU A 90 -5.07 2.00 -1.11
C LEU A 90 -3.66 2.44 -1.53
N MET A 91 -2.64 1.61 -1.29
CA MET A 91 -1.29 1.86 -1.80
C MET A 91 -1.27 1.96 -3.33
N PHE A 92 -1.93 1.03 -4.02
CA PHE A 92 -2.00 1.03 -5.47
C PHE A 92 -2.71 2.28 -6.01
N LEU A 93 -3.82 2.69 -5.39
CA LEU A 93 -4.51 3.95 -5.70
C LEU A 93 -3.59 5.16 -5.49
N THR A 94 -2.82 5.21 -4.40
CA THR A 94 -1.85 6.27 -4.15
C THR A 94 -0.81 6.35 -5.27
N PHE A 95 -0.32 5.22 -5.77
CA PHE A 95 0.62 5.18 -6.91
C PHE A 95 -0.01 5.72 -8.20
N VAL A 96 -1.23 5.28 -8.54
CA VAL A 96 -1.94 5.74 -9.74
C VAL A 96 -2.23 7.25 -9.67
N ALA A 97 -2.71 7.73 -8.52
CA ALA A 97 -2.98 9.15 -8.31
C ALA A 97 -1.70 10.00 -8.40
N THR A 98 -0.60 9.52 -7.79
CA THR A 98 0.70 10.20 -7.87
C THR A 98 1.19 10.27 -9.32
N ALA A 99 1.07 9.18 -10.08
CA ALA A 99 1.45 9.16 -11.49
C ALA A 99 0.61 10.15 -12.32
N ALA A 100 -0.69 10.24 -12.07
CA ALA A 100 -1.58 11.10 -12.85
C ALA A 100 -1.40 12.60 -12.53
N VAL A 101 -1.15 12.95 -11.27
CA VAL A 101 -1.10 14.36 -10.82
C VAL A 101 0.31 14.96 -10.91
N HIS A 102 1.36 14.15 -10.74
CA HIS A 102 2.74 14.64 -10.60
C HIS A 102 3.69 14.27 -11.75
N TRP A 103 3.18 13.71 -12.84
CA TRP A 103 3.97 13.47 -14.04
C TRP A 103 4.08 14.74 -14.91
N PRO A 104 5.27 15.12 -15.45
CA PRO A 104 6.56 14.41 -15.43
C PRO A 104 7.52 14.85 -14.31
N ASP A 105 7.10 15.72 -13.38
CA ASP A 105 7.93 16.25 -12.28
C ASP A 105 8.51 15.16 -11.35
N MET A 106 8.06 13.92 -11.51
CA MET A 106 8.64 12.71 -10.93
C MET A 106 10.16 12.56 -11.10
N TRP A 107 10.76 13.09 -12.16
CA TRP A 107 12.21 12.96 -12.38
C TRP A 107 13.04 13.80 -11.39
N SER A 108 12.50 14.93 -10.92
CA SER A 108 13.12 15.73 -9.85
C SER A 108 12.71 15.29 -8.44
N MET A 109 11.85 14.26 -8.31
CA MET A 109 11.33 13.76 -7.03
C MET A 109 12.43 13.49 -6.01
N TRP A 110 13.56 12.90 -6.42
CA TRP A 110 14.68 12.61 -5.51
C TRP A 110 15.34 13.86 -4.95
N SER A 111 15.51 14.90 -5.78
CA SER A 111 16.00 16.21 -5.33
C SER A 111 14.97 16.95 -4.47
N ASP A 112 13.68 16.87 -4.81
CA ASP A 112 12.59 17.51 -4.06
C ASP A 112 12.33 16.84 -2.70
N LEU A 113 12.56 15.53 -2.59
CA LEU A 113 12.53 14.81 -1.31
C LEU A 113 13.62 15.31 -0.36
N LEU A 114 14.81 15.60 -0.88
CA LEU A 114 15.95 16.11 -0.13
C LEU A 114 15.82 17.61 0.22
N ALA A 115 14.95 18.36 -0.44
CA ALA A 115 14.77 19.81 -0.27
C ALA A 115 14.14 20.26 1.08
N GLY A 116 14.06 19.40 2.10
CA GLY A 116 13.62 19.76 3.47
C GLY A 116 12.10 19.78 3.70
N TYR A 117 11.66 20.07 4.92
CA TYR A 117 10.27 19.94 5.42
C TYR A 117 9.20 20.84 4.77
N ALA A 118 9.49 21.53 3.67
CA ALA A 118 8.52 22.41 3.03
C ALA A 118 7.46 21.58 2.28
N ILE A 119 6.28 21.41 2.90
CA ILE A 119 5.04 21.18 2.17
C ILE A 119 4.53 22.58 1.82
N ARG A 120 4.75 23.04 0.59
CA ARG A 120 4.24 24.34 0.10
C ARG A 120 3.36 24.09 -1.11
N ASP A 121 2.29 24.86 -1.25
CA ASP A 121 1.37 24.84 -2.41
C ASP A 121 2.03 25.25 -3.76
N GLY A 122 3.35 25.43 -3.78
CA GLY A 122 4.15 25.90 -4.93
C GLY A 122 4.91 24.81 -5.68
N GLY A 123 4.48 23.54 -5.62
CA GLY A 123 5.00 22.45 -6.47
C GLY A 123 6.20 21.66 -5.93
N HIS A 124 6.99 22.21 -5.01
CA HIS A 124 8.11 21.50 -4.37
C HIS A 124 7.67 20.83 -3.06
N GLY A 125 7.76 19.50 -2.98
CA GLY A 125 7.45 18.69 -1.79
C GLY A 125 6.21 17.79 -1.88
N ASN A 126 5.44 17.87 -2.98
CA ASN A 126 4.18 17.13 -3.17
C ASN A 126 4.30 15.60 -3.16
N PHE A 127 5.51 15.07 -3.31
CA PHE A 127 5.77 13.63 -3.29
C PHE A 127 5.92 13.04 -1.88
N LYS A 128 6.10 13.87 -0.86
CA LYS A 128 6.39 13.40 0.50
C LYS A 128 5.19 12.71 1.13
N LEU A 129 4.01 13.29 0.98
CA LEU A 129 2.79 12.75 1.57
C LEU A 129 2.43 11.39 0.95
N PRO A 130 2.37 11.23 -0.39
CA PRO A 130 2.19 9.91 -1.00
C PRO A 130 3.26 8.89 -0.56
N LEU A 131 4.53 9.29 -0.49
CA LEU A 131 5.59 8.39 -0.03
C LEU A 131 5.37 7.93 1.42
N LEU A 132 5.00 8.85 2.32
CA LEU A 132 4.70 8.52 3.71
C LEU A 132 3.54 7.54 3.81
N PHE A 133 2.49 7.70 3.00
CA PHE A 133 1.36 6.76 2.95
C PHE A 133 1.84 5.36 2.53
N VAL A 134 2.63 5.28 1.46
CA VAL A 134 3.23 4.01 1.02
C VAL A 134 4.05 3.37 2.14
N VAL A 135 4.95 4.13 2.78
CA VAL A 135 5.79 3.63 3.88
C VAL A 135 4.96 3.14 5.07
N MET A 136 3.86 3.82 5.40
CA MET A 136 2.97 3.44 6.50
C MET A 136 2.07 2.24 6.16
N LEU A 137 1.73 2.03 4.88
CA LEU A 137 0.93 0.87 4.44
C LEU A 137 1.76 -0.40 4.29
N LEU A 138 3.07 -0.31 3.98
CA LEU A 138 3.94 -1.48 3.82
C LEU A 138 3.91 -2.45 5.03
N PRO A 139 4.04 -1.98 6.30
CA PRO A 139 3.90 -2.84 7.46
C PRO A 139 2.54 -3.54 7.55
N LEU A 140 1.45 -2.92 7.10
CA LEU A 140 0.11 -3.53 7.10
C LEU A 140 -0.04 -4.58 6.01
N ILE A 141 0.59 -4.38 4.85
CA ILE A 141 0.59 -5.34 3.73
C ILE A 141 1.39 -6.60 4.11
N PHE A 142 2.62 -6.42 4.62
CA PHE A 142 3.50 -7.54 4.93
C PHE A 142 3.22 -8.14 6.32
N GLY A 143 3.03 -7.30 7.35
CA GLY A 143 2.79 -7.72 8.73
C GLY A 143 1.33 -8.06 9.04
N GLY A 144 0.38 -7.45 8.32
CA GLY A 144 -1.06 -7.63 8.55
C GLY A 144 -1.64 -6.70 9.62
N ALA A 145 -2.85 -7.04 10.08
CA ALA A 145 -3.69 -6.20 10.93
C ALA A 145 -3.25 -6.05 12.40
N GLY A 146 -2.34 -6.91 12.86
CA GLY A 146 -2.02 -7.06 14.28
C GLY A 146 -3.11 -7.79 15.07
N LYS A 147 -2.87 -8.02 16.37
CA LYS A 147 -3.77 -8.80 17.24
C LYS A 147 -5.07 -8.09 17.62
N LEU A 148 -5.08 -6.75 17.62
CA LEU A 148 -6.29 -5.94 17.87
C LEU A 148 -7.02 -5.68 16.55
N SER A 149 -7.53 -6.72 15.91
CA SER A 149 -8.19 -6.62 14.60
C SER A 149 -9.26 -7.68 14.42
N LEU A 150 -10.25 -7.42 13.56
CA LEU A 150 -11.22 -8.43 13.17
C LEU A 150 -10.56 -9.60 12.41
N ASP A 151 -9.55 -9.36 11.59
CA ASP A 151 -8.75 -10.40 10.92
C ASP A 151 -8.19 -11.40 11.93
N HIS A 152 -7.63 -10.92 13.05
CA HIS A 152 -7.10 -11.79 14.09
C HIS A 152 -8.20 -12.55 14.84
N LEU A 153 -9.32 -11.90 15.14
CA LEU A 153 -10.45 -12.53 15.80
C LEU A 153 -11.06 -13.65 14.94
N LEU A 154 -11.24 -13.40 13.64
CA LEU A 154 -11.75 -14.39 12.68
C LEU A 154 -10.78 -15.57 12.49
N ALA A 155 -9.47 -15.30 12.41
CA ALA A 155 -8.46 -16.35 12.34
C ALA A 155 -8.48 -17.25 13.59
N ARG A 156 -8.67 -16.66 14.78
CA ARG A 156 -8.82 -17.41 16.03
C ARG A 156 -10.12 -18.21 16.09
N ALA A 157 -11.24 -17.61 15.64
CA ALA A 157 -12.56 -18.25 15.67
C ALA A 157 -12.67 -19.43 14.69
N SER A 158 -12.01 -19.35 13.53
CA SER A 158 -11.97 -20.41 12.53
C SER A 158 -11.07 -21.60 12.91
N GLY A 159 -10.33 -21.51 14.02
CA GLY A 159 -9.35 -22.52 14.40
C GLY A 159 -8.19 -22.64 13.42
N ALA A 160 -7.99 -21.64 12.55
CA ALA A 160 -6.91 -21.63 11.58
C ALA A 160 -5.57 -21.75 12.30
N PRO A 161 -4.64 -22.61 11.82
CA PRO A 161 -3.34 -22.75 12.44
C PRO A 161 -2.60 -21.42 12.38
N ALA A 162 -1.83 -21.12 13.44
CA ALA A 162 -1.00 -19.92 13.47
C ALA A 162 -0.03 -19.93 12.27
N LEU A 163 -0.06 -18.86 11.47
CA LEU A 163 0.84 -18.68 10.35
C LEU A 163 2.29 -18.61 10.87
N ARG A 164 3.17 -19.42 10.29
CA ARG A 164 4.61 -19.37 10.56
C ARG A 164 5.28 -18.61 9.42
N PRO A 165 6.05 -17.54 9.70
CA PRO A 165 6.82 -16.86 8.67
C PRO A 165 7.76 -17.84 7.97
N GLN A 166 7.75 -17.84 6.64
CA GLN A 166 8.65 -18.64 5.81
C GLN A 166 9.53 -17.67 5.03
N ALA A 167 10.84 -17.73 5.26
CA ALA A 167 11.82 -16.88 4.60
C ALA A 167 12.48 -17.64 3.45
N ASP A 168 11.70 -17.96 2.42
CA ASP A 168 12.14 -18.70 1.24
C ASP A 168 12.11 -17.84 -0.04
N LEU A 169 12.44 -18.47 -1.18
CA LEU A 169 12.44 -17.78 -2.47
C LEU A 169 11.03 -17.34 -2.90
N LEU A 170 9.97 -18.03 -2.48
CA LEU A 170 8.59 -17.61 -2.77
C LEU A 170 8.21 -16.37 -1.97
N ALA A 171 8.67 -16.26 -0.72
CA ALA A 171 8.49 -15.03 0.06
C ALA A 171 9.15 -13.82 -0.62
N ALA A 172 10.38 -13.99 -1.13
CA ALA A 172 11.06 -12.95 -1.91
C ALA A 172 10.35 -12.64 -3.24
N ALA A 173 9.84 -13.66 -3.94
CA ALA A 173 9.06 -13.49 -5.16
C ALA A 173 7.77 -12.70 -4.91
N LEU A 174 7.04 -13.04 -3.85
CA LEU A 174 5.82 -12.35 -3.45
C LEU A 174 6.09 -10.90 -3.05
N ALA A 175 7.16 -10.64 -2.29
CA ALA A 175 7.54 -9.28 -1.93
C ALA A 175 7.87 -8.44 -3.18
N ALA A 176 8.63 -9.00 -4.12
CA ALA A 176 8.93 -8.34 -5.39
C ALA A 176 7.67 -8.07 -6.21
N ALA A 177 6.70 -9.00 -6.25
CA ALA A 177 5.43 -8.82 -6.96
C ALA A 177 4.55 -7.74 -6.32
N VAL A 178 4.40 -7.77 -4.99
CA VAL A 178 3.61 -6.80 -4.22
C VAL A 178 4.13 -5.38 -4.42
N LEU A 179 5.45 -5.20 -4.49
CA LEU A 179 6.04 -3.89 -4.80
C LEU A 179 5.96 -3.57 -6.29
N GLY A 180 6.25 -4.53 -7.16
CA GLY A 180 6.34 -4.33 -8.60
C GLY A 180 5.03 -3.88 -9.25
N LEU A 181 3.89 -4.40 -8.78
CA LEU A 181 2.57 -4.08 -9.35
C LEU A 181 2.23 -2.57 -9.29
N PRO A 182 2.26 -1.89 -8.12
CA PRO A 182 2.09 -0.44 -8.08
C PRO A 182 3.17 0.32 -8.84
N PHE A 183 4.43 -0.13 -8.78
CA PHE A 183 5.52 0.53 -9.52
C PHE A 183 5.33 0.50 -11.03
N LEU A 184 4.57 -0.45 -11.60
CA LEU A 184 4.21 -0.40 -13.03
C LEU A 184 3.49 0.89 -13.41
N MET A 185 2.68 1.43 -12.50
CA MET A 185 1.89 2.64 -12.75
C MET A 185 2.72 3.92 -12.62
N LEU A 186 3.76 3.89 -11.80
CA LEU A 186 4.54 5.07 -11.42
C LEU A 186 5.88 5.14 -12.16
N ILE A 187 6.64 4.04 -12.17
CA ILE A 187 7.94 3.91 -12.81
C ILE A 187 7.96 2.56 -13.56
N PRO A 188 7.40 2.49 -14.79
CA PRO A 188 7.09 1.22 -15.46
C PRO A 188 8.27 0.25 -15.58
N HIS A 189 9.47 0.74 -15.87
CA HIS A 189 10.68 -0.09 -15.99
C HIS A 189 11.10 -0.71 -14.65
N LEU A 190 10.95 0.01 -13.54
CA LEU A 190 11.20 -0.52 -12.20
C LEU A 190 10.15 -1.57 -11.83
N GLY A 191 8.87 -1.29 -12.10
CA GLY A 191 7.78 -2.25 -11.91
C GLY A 191 8.00 -3.55 -12.69
N LEU A 192 8.34 -3.45 -13.97
CA LEU A 192 8.67 -4.60 -14.82
C LEU A 192 9.89 -5.38 -14.28
N GLY A 193 10.96 -4.68 -13.89
CA GLY A 193 12.14 -5.31 -13.31
C GLY A 193 11.82 -6.12 -12.05
N LEU A 194 11.00 -5.58 -11.16
CA LEU A 194 10.54 -6.26 -9.95
C LEU A 194 9.64 -7.47 -10.26
N LEU A 195 8.78 -7.38 -11.27
CA LEU A 195 7.92 -8.50 -11.67
C LEU A 195 8.68 -9.62 -12.38
N VAL A 196 9.69 -9.28 -13.19
CA VAL A 196 10.61 -10.27 -13.77
C VAL A 196 11.38 -10.97 -12.66
N LEU A 197 11.91 -10.21 -11.70
CA LEU A 197 12.56 -10.79 -10.52
C LEU A 197 11.62 -11.74 -9.76
N ALA A 198 10.37 -11.32 -9.53
CA ALA A 198 9.35 -12.15 -8.90
C ALA A 198 9.13 -13.47 -9.65
N ALA A 199 8.99 -13.41 -10.99
CA ALA A 199 8.80 -14.59 -11.82
C ALA A 199 10.02 -15.53 -11.80
N VAL A 200 11.24 -14.98 -11.89
CA VAL A 200 12.49 -15.77 -11.80
C VAL A 200 12.60 -16.47 -10.45
N LEU A 201 12.40 -15.75 -9.35
CA LEU A 201 12.48 -16.32 -8.00
C LEU A 201 11.43 -17.42 -7.79
N ALA A 202 10.20 -17.22 -8.26
CA ALA A 202 9.15 -18.22 -8.21
C ALA A 202 9.48 -19.47 -9.04
N ALA A 203 10.04 -19.30 -10.24
CA ALA A 203 10.47 -20.41 -11.08
C ALA A 203 11.59 -21.22 -10.43
N ILE A 204 12.59 -20.56 -9.84
CA ILE A 204 13.68 -21.25 -9.11
C ILE A 204 13.11 -22.01 -7.91
N ALA A 205 12.18 -21.41 -7.16
CA ALA A 205 11.54 -22.08 -6.03
C ALA A 205 10.77 -23.34 -6.46
N GLY A 206 10.01 -23.26 -7.57
CA GLY A 206 9.30 -24.40 -8.15
C GLY A 206 10.25 -25.53 -8.56
N LEU A 207 11.35 -25.19 -9.25
CA LEU A 207 12.36 -26.18 -9.66
C LEU A 207 13.03 -26.88 -8.47
N ARG A 208 13.26 -26.17 -7.35
CA ARG A 208 13.82 -26.77 -6.13
C ARG A 208 12.86 -27.74 -5.47
N ARG A 209 11.56 -27.46 -5.50
CA ARG A 209 10.52 -28.31 -4.91
C ARG A 209 10.31 -29.63 -5.67
N HIS A 210 10.60 -29.67 -6.98
CA HIS A 210 10.50 -30.88 -7.78
C HIS A 210 11.72 -31.82 -7.67
N ARG A 211 12.85 -31.34 -7.12
CA ARG A 211 14.11 -32.09 -7.06
C ARG A 211 14.43 -32.70 -5.69
N GLY A 212 13.63 -32.42 -4.66
CA GLY A 212 13.77 -32.96 -3.31
C GLY A 212 12.52 -33.70 -2.90
#